data_AF-A0AA42H218-F1
#
_entry.id   AF-A0AA42H218-F1
#
_cell.length_a   1.000
_cell.length_b   1.000
_cell.length_c   1.000
_cell.angle_alpha   90.00
_cell.angle_beta   90.00
_cell.angle_gamma   90.00
#
_symmetry.space_group_name_H-M   'P 1'
#
loop_
_entity.id
_entity.type
_entity.pdbx_description
1 polymer ?
#
loop_
_entity_poly.entity_id
_entity_poly.type
_entity_poly.pdbx_seq_one_letter_code
_entity_poly.pdbx_strand_id
1 'polypeptide(L)'
;MAAARRKLPSGLIADLTEPEVRGFSEMVDHFRQWQGFSLPWLRPKVPAVVLKSVGKGADLLGWLGWRSPMRSTALQALADGIRGDPSAWLEAGGQPCRSLVSTLRSLPSTRQERLFARMYFMLPLAIATLALFWCVSGLIALISPLRAAAVLEGHNVPAWVASITVYGGAFADIGLGLGILWRSATRMATVGMIVLSACYLFGGLVVAPDLWLDPLGPMVKVVPAIVLAAIVAMMLEAR
;
A
#
# COMPACT_ATOMS: atom_id res chain seq x y z
N MET A 1 -36.73 5.86 16.41
CA MET A 1 -36.15 7.21 16.20
C MET A 1 -37.21 8.18 15.68
N ALA A 2 -37.12 9.47 16.00
CA ALA A 2 -38.09 10.50 15.60
C ALA A 2 -38.31 10.60 14.09
N ALA A 3 -37.24 10.43 13.30
CA ALA A 3 -37.29 10.31 11.84
C ALA A 3 -38.16 9.14 11.37
N ALA A 4 -37.90 7.92 11.89
CA ALA A 4 -38.68 6.73 11.59
C ALA A 4 -40.15 6.82 12.05
N ARG A 5 -40.45 7.73 12.99
CA ARG A 5 -41.81 8.01 13.47
C ARG A 5 -42.47 9.20 12.76
N ARG A 6 -41.88 9.72 11.66
CA ARG A 6 -42.34 10.91 10.91
C ARG A 6 -42.60 12.15 11.79
N LYS A 7 -41.82 12.31 12.87
CA LYS A 7 -41.94 13.46 13.78
C LYS A 7 -41.07 14.66 13.37
N LEU A 8 -40.29 14.52 12.30
CA LEU A 8 -39.42 15.59 11.79
C LEU A 8 -40.12 16.36 10.66
N PRO A 9 -39.87 17.67 10.53
CA PRO A 9 -40.35 18.46 9.41
C PRO A 9 -39.88 17.88 8.06
N SER A 10 -40.77 17.83 7.08
CA SER A 10 -40.39 17.44 5.71
C SER A 10 -39.45 18.48 5.11
N GLY A 11 -38.33 18.04 4.55
CA GLY A 11 -37.32 18.93 3.95
C GLY A 11 -36.32 19.55 4.94
N LEU A 12 -36.27 19.07 6.19
CA LEU A 12 -35.26 19.51 7.16
C LEU A 12 -33.84 19.16 6.66
N ILE A 13 -32.99 20.18 6.57
CA ILE A 13 -31.54 20.04 6.38
C ILE A 13 -30.90 20.33 7.74
N ALA A 14 -30.20 19.35 8.30
CA ALA A 14 -29.52 19.49 9.57
C ALA A 14 -28.23 18.67 9.59
N ASP A 15 -27.19 19.19 10.23
CA ASP A 15 -25.94 18.48 10.40
C ASP A 15 -26.05 17.51 11.58
N LEU A 16 -25.52 16.29 11.39
CA LEU A 16 -25.48 15.26 12.42
C LEU A 16 -24.07 15.13 12.97
N THR A 17 -23.75 15.92 14.00
CA THR A 17 -22.41 15.98 14.61
C THR A 17 -22.47 15.83 16.13
N GLU A 18 -21.35 15.43 16.75
CA GLU A 18 -21.20 15.58 18.19
C GLU A 18 -21.12 17.07 18.56
N PRO A 19 -21.58 17.48 19.75
CA PRO A 19 -21.53 18.88 20.17
C PRO A 19 -20.11 19.39 20.46
N GLU A 20 -19.15 18.48 20.70
CA GLU A 20 -17.77 18.85 21.03
C GLU A 20 -16.96 19.12 19.77
N VAL A 21 -16.31 20.30 19.71
CA VAL A 21 -15.34 20.64 18.66
C VAL A 21 -13.96 20.14 19.08
N ARG A 22 -13.28 19.41 18.19
CA ARG A 22 -11.95 18.84 18.48
C ARG A 22 -10.91 19.25 17.45
N GLY A 23 -9.68 19.43 17.92
CA GLY A 23 -8.53 19.58 17.05
C GLY A 23 -8.14 18.25 16.39
N PHE A 24 -7.55 18.31 15.19
CA PHE A 24 -7.08 17.10 14.49
C PHE A 24 -6.09 16.28 15.33
N SER A 25 -5.18 16.94 16.04
CA SER A 25 -4.22 16.25 16.93
C SER A 25 -4.90 15.50 18.08
N GLU A 26 -5.96 16.07 18.64
CA GLU A 26 -6.72 15.46 19.73
C GLU A 26 -7.49 14.24 19.24
N MET A 27 -8.10 14.33 18.05
CA MET A 27 -8.72 13.17 17.39
C MET A 27 -7.73 12.03 17.17
N VAL A 28 -6.53 12.34 16.66
CA VAL A 28 -5.47 11.33 16.47
C VAL A 28 -5.09 10.68 17.80
N ASP A 29 -4.97 11.45 18.89
CA ASP A 29 -4.66 10.92 20.21
C ASP A 29 -5.74 9.96 20.72
N HIS A 30 -7.02 10.29 20.54
CA HIS A 30 -8.13 9.39 20.90
C HIS A 30 -8.10 8.10 20.09
N PHE A 31 -7.84 8.15 18.77
CA PHE A 31 -7.70 6.94 17.95
C PHE A 31 -6.50 6.09 18.35
N ARG A 32 -5.39 6.70 18.75
CA ARG A 32 -4.21 5.96 19.24
C ARG A 32 -4.49 5.27 20.56
N GLN A 33 -5.08 5.98 21.52
CA GLN A 33 -5.45 5.43 22.82
C GLN A 33 -6.47 4.29 22.67
N TRP A 34 -7.49 4.47 21.83
CA TRP A 34 -8.47 3.43 21.52
C TRP A 34 -7.82 2.17 20.96
N GLN A 35 -6.81 2.32 20.09
CA GLN A 35 -6.04 1.19 19.56
C GLN A 35 -5.06 0.57 20.56
N GLY A 36 -4.89 1.16 21.75
CA GLY A 36 -3.93 0.72 22.77
C GLY A 36 -2.49 1.18 22.49
N PHE A 37 -2.28 2.17 21.63
CA PHE A 37 -0.97 2.79 21.41
C PHE A 37 -0.73 3.94 22.39
N SER A 38 0.54 4.12 22.79
CA SER A 38 0.96 5.29 23.56
C SER A 38 0.84 6.58 22.74
N LEU A 39 0.76 7.70 23.44
CA LEU A 39 0.84 9.03 22.81
C LEU A 39 2.17 9.16 22.03
N PRO A 40 2.16 9.88 20.90
CA PRO A 40 3.36 10.04 20.08
C PRO A 40 4.43 10.82 20.86
N TRP A 41 5.65 10.29 20.86
CA TRP A 41 6.82 10.92 21.51
C TRP A 41 7.29 12.18 20.77
N LEU A 42 6.98 12.31 19.48
CA LEU A 42 7.36 13.45 18.64
C LEU A 42 6.18 13.87 17.75
N ARG A 43 6.00 15.18 17.57
CA ARG A 43 5.02 15.79 16.66
C ARG A 43 5.71 16.82 15.76
N PRO A 44 6.46 16.39 14.74
CA PRO A 44 7.17 17.34 13.89
C PRO A 44 6.16 18.19 13.12
N LYS A 45 6.37 19.51 13.11
CA LYS A 45 5.60 20.41 12.25
C LYS A 45 6.10 20.24 10.82
N VAL A 46 5.26 19.66 9.98
CA VAL A 46 5.59 19.45 8.57
C VAL A 46 5.38 20.76 7.80
N PRO A 47 6.39 21.28 7.06
CA PRO A 47 6.20 22.46 6.24
C PRO A 47 5.11 22.26 5.18
N ALA A 48 4.33 23.30 4.90
CA ALA A 48 3.24 23.25 3.92
C ALA A 48 3.71 22.81 2.52
N VAL A 49 4.94 23.13 2.15
CA VAL A 49 5.55 22.71 0.87
C VAL A 49 5.67 21.19 0.78
N VAL A 50 6.16 20.54 1.84
CA VAL A 50 6.29 19.08 1.89
C VAL A 50 4.91 18.43 1.79
N LEU A 51 3.93 18.95 2.53
CA LEU A 51 2.56 18.43 2.52
C LEU A 51 1.91 18.55 1.13
N LYS A 52 2.13 19.68 0.42
CA LYS A 52 1.67 19.85 -0.97
C LYS A 52 2.34 18.87 -1.93
N SER A 53 3.63 18.62 -1.79
CA SER A 53 4.36 17.66 -2.61
C SER A 53 3.86 16.22 -2.41
N VAL A 54 3.62 15.82 -1.15
CA VAL A 54 3.00 14.54 -0.82
C VAL A 54 1.60 14.45 -1.42
N GLY A 55 0.80 15.52 -1.32
CA GLY A 55 -0.51 15.64 -1.96
C GLY A 55 -0.49 15.38 -3.45
N LYS A 56 0.39 16.06 -4.19
CA LYS A 56 0.55 15.86 -5.63
C LYS A 56 1.01 14.45 -5.98
N GLY A 57 1.95 13.89 -5.21
CA GLY A 57 2.37 12.50 -5.37
C GLY A 57 1.22 11.51 -5.18
N ALA A 58 0.40 11.72 -4.15
CA ALA A 58 -0.80 10.91 -3.89
C ALA A 58 -1.86 11.02 -5.00
N ASP A 59 -1.99 12.19 -5.63
CA ASP A 59 -2.90 12.40 -6.76
C ASP A 59 -2.40 11.67 -8.03
N LEU A 60 -1.09 11.72 -8.29
CA LEU A 60 -0.45 10.96 -9.38
C LEU A 60 -0.60 9.45 -9.19
N LEU A 61 -0.40 8.95 -7.97
CA LEU A 61 -0.69 7.55 -7.64
C LEU A 61 -2.18 7.22 -7.83
N GLY A 62 -3.06 8.22 -7.72
CA GLY A 62 -4.47 8.14 -8.09
C GLY A 62 -4.73 7.71 -9.52
N TRP A 63 -3.90 8.16 -10.46
CA TRP A 63 -3.99 7.77 -11.89
C TRP A 63 -3.62 6.31 -12.11
N LEU A 64 -2.71 5.78 -11.27
CA LEU A 64 -2.36 4.37 -11.23
C LEU A 64 -3.40 3.51 -10.49
N GLY A 65 -4.50 4.12 -10.02
CA GLY A 65 -5.61 3.46 -9.35
C GLY A 65 -5.49 3.37 -7.82
N TRP A 66 -4.46 3.97 -7.22
CA TRP A 66 -4.27 3.98 -5.76
C TRP A 66 -5.10 5.08 -5.08
N ARG A 67 -5.72 4.74 -3.96
CA ARG A 67 -6.53 5.67 -3.16
C ARG A 67 -5.79 6.04 -1.88
N SER A 68 -4.87 6.99 -1.98
CA SER A 68 -4.16 7.52 -0.81
C SER A 68 -5.08 8.49 -0.02
N PRO A 69 -5.07 8.44 1.32
CA PRO A 69 -5.77 9.41 2.16
C PRO A 69 -5.07 10.78 2.16
N MET A 70 -3.84 10.86 1.65
CA MET A 70 -3.05 12.09 1.59
C MET A 70 -3.23 12.84 0.27
N ARG A 71 -4.35 12.67 -0.44
CA ARG A 71 -4.66 13.43 -1.66
C ARG A 71 -4.77 14.93 -1.38
N SER A 72 -4.49 15.75 -2.38
CA SER A 72 -4.52 17.22 -2.22
C SER A 72 -5.87 17.74 -1.72
N THR A 73 -6.97 17.18 -2.21
CA THR A 73 -8.33 17.56 -1.79
C THR A 73 -8.63 17.20 -0.33
N ALA A 74 -8.18 16.02 0.13
CA ALA A 74 -8.34 15.60 1.52
C ALA A 74 -7.51 16.47 2.46
N LEU A 75 -6.28 16.81 2.05
CA LEU A 75 -5.41 17.71 2.81
C LEU A 75 -5.97 19.13 2.89
N GLN A 76 -6.58 19.62 1.80
CA GLN A 76 -7.23 20.92 1.78
C GLN A 76 -8.47 20.95 2.68
N ALA A 77 -9.33 19.93 2.61
CA ALA A 77 -10.49 19.81 3.49
C ALA A 77 -10.09 19.76 4.99
N LEU A 78 -9.00 19.08 5.32
CA LEU A 78 -8.45 19.07 6.68
C LEU A 78 -7.89 20.44 7.10
N ALA A 79 -7.30 21.19 6.17
CA ALA A 79 -6.76 22.53 6.43
C ALA A 79 -7.87 23.58 6.62
N ASP A 80 -8.94 23.51 5.82
CA ASP A 80 -10.11 24.39 5.93
C ASP A 80 -10.92 24.09 7.20
N GLY A 81 -10.85 22.84 7.67
CA GLY A 81 -11.53 22.34 8.85
C GLY A 81 -12.91 21.80 8.52
N ILE A 82 -13.24 20.65 9.10
CA ILE A 82 -14.55 20.00 8.94
C ILE A 82 -15.43 20.43 10.10
N ARG A 83 -16.43 21.27 9.83
CA ARG A 83 -17.37 21.83 10.84
C ARG A 83 -18.80 21.45 10.47
N GLY A 84 -19.64 21.26 11.48
CA GLY A 84 -21.08 21.08 11.31
C GLY A 84 -21.83 21.59 12.54
N ASP A 85 -23.03 22.11 12.33
CA ASP A 85 -23.85 22.73 13.37
C ASP A 85 -25.05 21.83 13.74
N PRO A 86 -25.03 21.18 14.93
CA PRO A 86 -26.11 20.28 15.34
C PRO A 86 -27.39 21.02 15.78
N SER A 87 -27.41 22.36 15.82
CA SER A 87 -28.53 23.15 16.35
C SER A 87 -29.86 22.80 15.68
N ALA A 88 -29.90 22.79 14.34
CA ALA A 88 -31.10 22.49 13.57
C ALA A 88 -31.63 21.06 13.85
N TRP A 89 -30.75 20.10 14.11
CA TRP A 89 -31.13 18.73 14.44
C TRP A 89 -31.75 18.64 15.84
N LEU A 90 -31.14 19.33 16.81
CA LEU A 90 -31.60 19.35 18.20
C LEU A 90 -32.94 20.10 18.33
N GLU A 91 -33.10 21.23 17.66
CA GLU A 91 -34.34 22.01 17.62
C GLU A 91 -35.50 21.24 17.00
N ALA A 92 -35.23 20.40 15.99
CA ALA A 92 -36.22 19.50 15.40
C ALA A 92 -36.60 18.31 16.30
N GLY A 93 -36.10 18.23 17.53
CA GLY A 93 -36.36 17.14 18.47
C GLY A 93 -35.51 15.89 18.21
N GLY A 94 -34.41 16.05 17.46
CA GLY A 94 -33.38 15.03 17.31
C GLY A 94 -32.64 14.75 18.61
N GLN A 95 -32.19 13.50 18.80
CA GLN A 95 -31.32 13.17 19.94
C GLN A 95 -29.86 13.51 19.60
N PRO A 96 -29.07 14.00 20.56
CA PRO A 96 -27.67 14.33 20.31
C PRO A 96 -26.89 13.10 19.84
N CYS A 97 -25.98 13.31 18.88
CA CYS A 97 -25.07 12.27 18.45
C CYS A 97 -24.13 11.89 19.59
N ARG A 98 -23.76 10.59 19.65
CA ARG A 98 -22.79 10.09 20.62
C ARG A 98 -21.44 10.74 20.40
N SER A 99 -20.75 11.10 21.49
CA SER A 99 -19.41 11.67 21.38
C SER A 99 -18.41 10.68 20.79
N LEU A 100 -17.33 11.17 20.20
CA LEU A 100 -16.23 10.37 19.66
C LEU A 100 -15.70 9.38 20.70
N VAL A 101 -15.41 9.86 21.91
CA VAL A 101 -14.89 9.04 23.01
C VAL A 101 -15.87 7.94 23.39
N SER A 102 -17.16 8.26 23.50
CA SER A 102 -18.18 7.25 23.83
C SER A 102 -18.34 6.21 22.72
N THR A 103 -18.20 6.62 21.46
CA THR A 103 -18.28 5.76 20.29
C THR A 103 -17.10 4.80 20.24
N LEU A 104 -15.87 5.31 20.37
CA LEU A 104 -14.66 4.50 20.42
C LEU A 104 -14.68 3.49 21.57
N ARG A 105 -15.15 3.88 22.77
CA ARG A 105 -15.30 2.95 23.91
C ARG A 105 -16.27 1.80 23.65
N SER A 106 -17.27 1.98 22.78
CA SER A 106 -18.21 0.92 22.42
C SER A 106 -17.75 0.03 21.27
N LEU A 107 -16.71 0.43 20.54
CA LEU A 107 -16.15 -0.37 19.46
C LEU A 107 -14.98 -1.21 20.00
N PRO A 108 -14.99 -2.53 19.81
CA PRO A 108 -13.88 -3.36 20.25
C PRO A 108 -12.61 -3.02 19.46
N SER A 109 -11.50 -2.73 20.16
CA SER A 109 -10.18 -2.60 19.53
C SER A 109 -9.47 -3.95 19.50
N THR A 110 -9.62 -4.67 18.39
CA THR A 110 -9.07 -6.02 18.24
C THR A 110 -7.63 -6.01 17.74
N ARG A 111 -7.05 -7.20 17.52
CA ARG A 111 -5.73 -7.31 16.89
C ARG A 111 -5.74 -6.85 15.43
N GLN A 112 -6.89 -6.87 14.76
CA GLN A 112 -7.02 -6.52 13.34
C GLN A 112 -6.72 -5.03 13.12
N GLU A 113 -7.30 -4.13 13.91
CA GLU A 113 -7.07 -2.68 13.81
C GLU A 113 -5.60 -2.34 14.03
N ARG A 114 -4.99 -2.93 15.06
CA ARG A 114 -3.56 -2.72 15.38
C ARG A 114 -2.63 -3.23 14.30
N LEU A 115 -2.92 -4.40 13.73
CA LEU A 115 -2.12 -4.97 12.64
C LEU A 115 -2.26 -4.12 11.38
N PHE A 116 -3.48 -3.74 11.03
CA PHE A 116 -3.75 -2.87 9.90
C PHE A 116 -2.99 -1.55 10.01
N ALA A 117 -3.07 -0.88 11.17
CA ALA A 117 -2.34 0.38 11.41
C ALA A 117 -0.82 0.25 11.23
N ARG A 118 -0.22 -0.88 11.62
CA ARG A 118 1.21 -1.15 11.44
C ARG A 118 1.57 -1.49 9.99
N MET A 119 0.72 -2.25 9.33
CA MET A 119 0.95 -2.72 7.95
C MET A 119 0.59 -1.68 6.88
N TYR A 120 -0.13 -0.63 7.26
CA TYR A 120 -0.63 0.40 6.34
C TYR A 120 0.47 0.97 5.43
N PHE A 121 1.62 1.33 6.00
CA PHE A 121 2.77 1.85 5.24
C PHE A 121 3.69 0.76 4.69
N MET A 122 3.57 -0.49 5.16
CA MET A 122 4.38 -1.60 4.67
C MET A 122 3.96 -2.04 3.28
N LEU A 123 2.68 -1.95 2.94
CA LEU A 123 2.18 -2.29 1.61
C LEU A 123 2.78 -1.41 0.49
N PRO A 124 2.68 -0.06 0.52
CA PRO A 124 3.26 0.78 -0.51
C PRO A 124 4.79 0.66 -0.55
N LEU A 125 5.44 0.45 0.59
CA LEU A 125 6.89 0.20 0.65
C LEU A 125 7.25 -1.10 -0.06
N ALA A 126 6.54 -2.20 0.22
CA ALA A 126 6.77 -3.49 -0.43
C ALA A 126 6.59 -3.42 -1.95
N ILE A 127 5.54 -2.71 -2.41
CA ILE A 127 5.30 -2.49 -3.85
C ILE A 127 6.43 -1.69 -4.48
N ALA A 128 6.86 -0.60 -3.85
CA ALA A 128 7.96 0.22 -4.36
C ALA A 128 9.29 -0.56 -4.39
N THR A 129 9.57 -1.35 -3.35
CA THR A 129 10.76 -2.20 -3.27
C THR A 129 10.75 -3.26 -4.38
N LEU A 130 9.63 -3.96 -4.59
CA LEU A 130 9.50 -4.94 -5.66
C LEU A 130 9.62 -4.27 -7.04
N ALA A 131 8.92 -3.16 -7.27
CA ALA A 131 9.02 -2.43 -8.53
C ALA A 131 10.46 -2.02 -8.85
N LEU A 132 11.19 -1.48 -7.87
CA LEU A 132 12.57 -1.08 -8.03
C LEU A 132 13.48 -2.29 -8.27
N PHE A 133 13.37 -3.33 -7.44
CA PHE A 133 14.18 -4.54 -7.56
C PHE A 133 14.05 -5.17 -8.95
N TRP A 134 12.82 -5.38 -9.40
CA TRP A 134 12.51 -6.00 -10.69
C TRP A 134 12.89 -5.12 -11.89
N CYS A 135 12.67 -3.80 -11.83
CA CYS A 135 13.12 -2.92 -12.90
C CYS A 135 14.65 -2.85 -13.00
N VAL A 136 15.34 -2.78 -11.87
CA VAL A 136 16.80 -2.69 -11.83
C VAL A 136 17.44 -4.02 -12.26
N SER A 137 16.91 -5.17 -11.85
CA SER A 137 17.43 -6.48 -12.29
C SER A 137 17.32 -6.63 -13.81
N GLY A 138 16.15 -6.34 -14.38
CA GLY A 138 15.96 -6.40 -15.82
C GLY A 138 16.85 -5.39 -16.57
N LEU A 139 17.00 -4.17 -16.06
CA LEU A 139 17.88 -3.18 -16.69
C LEU A 139 19.35 -3.61 -16.68
N ILE A 140 19.83 -4.19 -15.57
CA ILE A 140 21.20 -4.71 -15.48
C ILE A 140 21.42 -5.83 -16.50
N ALA A 141 20.45 -6.73 -16.67
CA ALA A 141 20.49 -7.78 -17.68
C ALA A 141 20.57 -7.21 -19.11
N LEU A 142 19.87 -6.11 -19.40
CA LEU A 142 19.94 -5.42 -20.70
C LEU A 142 21.24 -4.64 -20.93
N ILE A 143 21.88 -4.13 -19.87
CA ILE A 143 23.16 -3.40 -19.97
C ILE A 143 24.32 -4.37 -20.25
N SER A 144 24.26 -5.59 -19.72
CA SER A 144 25.34 -6.59 -19.88
C SER A 144 24.82 -7.96 -20.36
N PRO A 145 24.13 -8.01 -21.53
CA PRO A 145 23.46 -9.22 -21.99
C PRO A 145 24.46 -10.33 -22.33
N LEU A 146 25.63 -9.97 -22.88
CA LEU A 146 26.72 -10.90 -23.19
C LEU A 146 27.26 -11.58 -21.92
N ARG A 147 27.40 -10.83 -20.81
CA ARG A 147 27.86 -11.41 -19.54
C ARG A 147 26.81 -12.33 -18.94
N ALA A 148 25.54 -11.96 -19.03
CA ALA A 148 24.44 -12.79 -18.55
C ALA A 148 24.30 -14.08 -19.37
N ALA A 149 24.46 -14.00 -20.70
CA ALA A 149 24.42 -15.15 -21.59
C ALA A 149 25.62 -16.09 -21.38
N ALA A 150 26.81 -15.53 -21.13
CA ALA A 150 28.02 -16.30 -20.87
C ALA A 150 27.90 -17.21 -19.63
N VAL A 151 27.12 -16.81 -18.61
CA VAL A 151 26.82 -17.67 -17.46
C VAL A 151 26.09 -18.93 -17.94
N LEU A 152 25.02 -18.78 -18.73
CA LEU A 152 24.25 -19.92 -19.24
C LEU A 152 25.06 -20.78 -20.21
N GLU A 153 25.84 -20.17 -21.11
CA GLU A 153 26.71 -20.89 -22.04
C GLU A 153 27.79 -21.71 -21.30
N GLY A 154 28.30 -21.21 -20.17
CA GLY A 154 29.19 -21.94 -19.27
C GLY A 154 28.60 -23.22 -18.68
N HIS A 155 27.27 -23.34 -18.68
CA HIS A 155 26.53 -24.54 -18.26
C HIS A 155 25.99 -25.37 -19.43
N ASN A 156 26.65 -25.31 -20.61
CA ASN A 156 26.29 -26.03 -21.83
C ASN A 156 24.88 -25.68 -22.39
N VAL A 157 24.34 -24.51 -22.06
CA VAL A 157 23.11 -24.02 -22.68
C VAL A 157 23.44 -23.49 -24.10
N PRO A 158 22.69 -23.88 -25.15
CA PRO A 158 22.91 -23.34 -26.48
C PRO A 158 22.77 -21.81 -26.50
N ALA A 159 23.67 -21.12 -27.22
CA ALA A 159 23.73 -19.65 -27.26
C ALA A 159 22.38 -18.98 -27.62
N TRP A 160 21.60 -19.59 -28.51
CA TRP A 160 20.28 -19.09 -28.88
C TRP A 160 19.27 -19.17 -27.72
N VAL A 161 19.32 -20.24 -26.92
CA VAL A 161 18.48 -20.39 -25.70
C VAL A 161 18.91 -19.37 -24.66
N ALA A 162 20.23 -19.26 -24.42
CA ALA A 162 20.78 -18.31 -23.47
C ALA A 162 20.34 -16.87 -23.79
N SER A 163 20.42 -16.49 -25.07
CA SER A 163 19.98 -15.18 -25.54
C SER A 163 18.49 -14.94 -25.29
N ILE A 164 17.62 -15.88 -25.66
CA ILE A 164 16.17 -15.77 -25.41
C ILE A 164 15.87 -15.66 -23.92
N THR A 165 16.53 -16.46 -23.08
CA THR A 165 16.34 -16.43 -21.63
C THR A 165 16.77 -15.09 -21.03
N VAL A 166 17.91 -14.53 -21.45
CA VAL A 166 18.41 -13.25 -20.94
C VAL A 166 17.50 -12.10 -21.34
N TYR A 167 17.20 -11.94 -22.64
CA TYR A 167 16.35 -10.85 -23.11
C TYR A 167 14.90 -11.02 -22.63
N GLY A 168 14.36 -12.23 -22.75
CA GLY A 168 13.01 -12.55 -22.30
C GLY A 168 12.82 -12.34 -20.80
N GLY A 169 13.80 -12.80 -19.99
CA GLY A 169 13.83 -12.56 -18.56
C GLY A 169 13.90 -11.07 -18.23
N ALA A 170 14.78 -10.32 -18.90
CA ALA A 170 14.93 -8.89 -18.65
C ALA A 170 13.66 -8.07 -18.96
N PHE A 171 12.99 -8.38 -20.08
CA PHE A 171 11.72 -7.73 -20.43
C PHE A 171 10.58 -8.15 -19.49
N ALA A 172 10.53 -9.42 -19.10
CA ALA A 172 9.58 -9.89 -18.09
C ALA A 172 9.80 -9.18 -16.76
N ASP A 173 11.05 -9.01 -16.34
CA ASP A 173 11.44 -8.36 -15.10
C ASP A 173 10.94 -6.90 -15.06
N ILE A 174 11.26 -6.12 -16.09
CA ILE A 174 10.81 -4.73 -16.23
C ILE A 174 9.28 -4.66 -16.35
N GLY A 175 8.67 -5.54 -17.13
CA GLY A 175 7.22 -5.58 -17.33
C GLY A 175 6.45 -5.84 -16.04
N LEU A 176 6.91 -6.81 -15.23
CA LEU A 176 6.33 -7.11 -13.91
C LEU A 176 6.61 -5.99 -12.91
N GLY A 177 7.84 -5.46 -12.89
CA GLY A 177 8.26 -4.36 -12.02
C GLY A 177 7.49 -3.06 -12.26
N LEU A 178 7.15 -2.75 -13.52
CA LEU A 178 6.26 -1.64 -13.83
C LEU A 178 4.79 -2.00 -13.59
N GLY A 179 4.38 -3.21 -13.98
CA GLY A 179 3.01 -3.69 -13.84
C GLY A 179 2.50 -3.68 -12.40
N ILE A 180 3.37 -3.95 -11.41
CA ILE A 180 2.97 -3.91 -10.00
C ILE A 180 2.52 -2.51 -9.54
N LEU A 181 2.99 -1.44 -10.19
CA LEU A 181 2.64 -0.06 -9.87
C LEU A 181 1.20 0.29 -10.28
N TRP A 182 0.61 -0.41 -11.26
CA TRP A 182 -0.78 -0.23 -11.63
C TRP A 182 -1.68 -1.08 -10.75
N ARG A 183 -2.58 -0.45 -9.98
CA ARG A 183 -3.43 -1.11 -8.98
C ARG A 183 -4.27 -2.28 -9.52
N SER A 184 -4.69 -2.19 -10.79
CA SER A 184 -5.44 -3.25 -11.47
C SER A 184 -4.57 -4.46 -11.83
N ALA A 185 -3.30 -4.21 -12.16
CA ALA A 185 -2.34 -5.23 -12.57
C ALA A 185 -1.52 -5.78 -11.39
N THR A 186 -1.48 -5.12 -10.23
CA THR A 186 -0.64 -5.51 -9.07
C THR A 186 -0.78 -6.98 -8.68
N ARG A 187 -2.00 -7.53 -8.67
CA ARG A 187 -2.22 -8.94 -8.32
C ARG A 187 -1.65 -9.89 -9.39
N MET A 188 -1.85 -9.56 -10.66
CA MET A 188 -1.29 -10.36 -11.76
C MET A 188 0.25 -10.26 -11.80
N ALA A 189 0.79 -9.06 -11.59
CA ALA A 189 2.22 -8.82 -11.54
C ALA A 189 2.88 -9.60 -10.40
N THR A 190 2.32 -9.56 -9.18
CA THR A 190 2.86 -10.33 -8.04
C THR A 190 2.80 -11.84 -8.26
N VAL A 191 1.72 -12.37 -8.85
CA VAL A 191 1.67 -13.79 -9.24
C VAL A 191 2.72 -14.11 -10.31
N GLY A 192 2.86 -13.26 -11.32
CA GLY A 192 3.89 -13.40 -12.35
C GLY A 192 5.31 -13.39 -11.77
N MET A 193 5.57 -12.51 -10.80
CA MET A 193 6.84 -12.44 -10.08
C MET A 193 7.15 -13.75 -9.34
N ILE A 194 6.15 -14.32 -8.66
CA ILE A 194 6.28 -15.59 -7.95
C ILE A 194 6.57 -16.73 -8.92
N VAL A 195 5.79 -16.84 -10.00
CA VAL A 195 5.93 -17.90 -11.00
C VAL A 195 7.30 -17.81 -11.70
N LEU A 196 7.69 -16.62 -12.16
CA LEU A 196 8.98 -16.44 -12.83
C LEU A 196 10.16 -16.76 -11.90
N SER A 197 10.07 -16.31 -10.64
CA SER A 197 11.09 -16.63 -9.62
C SER A 197 11.17 -18.12 -9.32
N ALA A 198 10.04 -18.83 -9.26
CA ALA A 198 10.01 -20.27 -9.08
C ALA A 198 10.63 -21.01 -10.28
N CYS A 199 10.33 -20.57 -11.51
CA CYS A 199 10.97 -21.08 -12.72
C CYS A 199 12.48 -20.84 -12.71
N TYR A 200 12.93 -19.66 -12.25
CA TYR A 200 14.35 -19.34 -12.11
C TYR A 200 15.05 -20.26 -11.10
N LEU A 201 14.46 -20.48 -9.92
CA LEU A 201 14.99 -21.39 -8.91
C LEU A 201 15.10 -22.83 -9.41
N PHE A 202 14.04 -23.34 -10.04
CA PHE A 202 14.03 -24.69 -10.59
C PHE A 202 15.02 -24.84 -11.75
N GLY A 203 15.06 -23.85 -12.66
CA GLY A 203 16.04 -23.80 -13.74
C GLY A 203 17.47 -23.78 -13.23
N GLY A 204 17.75 -23.00 -12.18
CA GLY A 204 19.04 -22.98 -11.50
C GLY A 204 19.43 -24.35 -10.94
N LEU A 205 18.49 -25.10 -10.35
CA LEU A 205 18.77 -26.45 -9.83
C LEU A 205 19.15 -27.45 -10.93
N VAL A 206 18.51 -27.35 -12.10
CA VAL A 206 18.72 -28.28 -13.22
C VAL A 206 19.95 -27.91 -14.05
N VAL A 207 20.14 -26.62 -14.34
CA VAL A 207 21.15 -26.13 -15.29
C VAL A 207 22.45 -25.74 -14.59
N ALA A 208 22.36 -25.09 -13.42
CA ALA A 208 23.50 -24.48 -12.73
C ALA A 208 23.44 -24.77 -11.20
N PRO A 209 23.51 -26.06 -10.80
CA PRO A 209 23.34 -26.45 -9.39
C PRO A 209 24.43 -25.86 -8.47
N ASP A 210 25.58 -25.52 -9.01
CA ASP A 210 26.67 -24.83 -8.32
C ASP A 210 26.27 -23.44 -7.82
N LEU A 211 25.35 -22.73 -8.49
CA LEU A 211 24.83 -21.43 -8.01
C LEU A 211 24.03 -21.53 -6.70
N TRP A 212 23.58 -22.73 -6.31
CA TRP A 212 22.97 -22.96 -5.01
C TRP A 212 23.99 -23.04 -3.88
N LEU A 213 25.22 -23.45 -4.20
CA LEU A 213 26.34 -23.56 -3.26
C LEU A 213 27.22 -22.30 -3.27
N ASP A 214 26.96 -21.36 -4.18
CA ASP A 214 27.69 -20.10 -4.26
C ASP A 214 27.59 -19.30 -2.94
N PRO A 215 28.72 -18.81 -2.39
CA PRO A 215 28.74 -18.13 -1.09
C PRO A 215 27.98 -16.80 -1.08
N LEU A 216 27.76 -16.17 -2.24
CA LEU A 216 26.93 -14.99 -2.37
C LEU A 216 25.43 -15.33 -2.31
N GLY A 217 25.07 -16.61 -2.35
CA GLY A 217 23.72 -17.14 -2.18
C GLY A 217 22.68 -16.55 -3.15
N PRO A 218 22.96 -16.45 -4.47
CA PRO A 218 22.04 -15.82 -5.42
C PRO A 218 20.66 -16.52 -5.41
N MET A 219 20.62 -17.85 -5.34
CA MET A 219 19.37 -18.62 -5.30
C MET A 219 18.58 -18.38 -4.01
N VAL A 220 19.26 -18.40 -2.86
CA VAL A 220 18.60 -18.20 -1.55
C VAL A 220 17.95 -16.81 -1.45
N LYS A 221 18.57 -15.79 -2.07
CA LYS A 221 18.06 -14.40 -2.07
C LYS A 221 16.77 -14.20 -2.86
N VAL A 222 16.39 -15.14 -3.73
CA VAL A 222 15.11 -15.09 -4.46
C VAL A 222 13.92 -15.40 -3.54
N VAL A 223 14.12 -16.23 -2.52
CA VAL A 223 13.03 -16.67 -1.62
C VAL A 223 12.37 -15.51 -0.88
N PRO A 224 13.11 -14.55 -0.27
CA PRO A 224 12.50 -13.36 0.32
C PRO A 224 11.68 -12.52 -0.66
N ALA A 225 12.11 -12.43 -1.93
CA ALA A 225 11.38 -11.68 -2.96
C ALA A 225 10.04 -12.35 -3.29
N ILE A 226 10.01 -13.69 -3.38
CA ILE A 226 8.76 -14.47 -3.55
C ILE A 226 7.82 -14.22 -2.38
N VAL A 227 8.32 -14.31 -1.14
CA VAL A 227 7.50 -14.09 0.06
C VAL A 227 6.94 -12.66 0.09
N LEU A 228 7.74 -11.66 -0.26
CA LEU A 228 7.29 -10.27 -0.33
C LEU A 228 6.20 -10.07 -1.39
N ALA A 229 6.36 -10.66 -2.58
CA ALA A 229 5.33 -10.63 -3.62
C ALA A 229 4.03 -11.33 -3.16
N ALA A 230 4.14 -12.45 -2.43
CA ALA A 230 2.98 -13.15 -1.88
C ALA A 230 2.26 -12.31 -0.80
N ILE A 231 3.00 -11.64 0.09
CA ILE A 231 2.44 -10.72 1.08
C ILE A 231 1.66 -9.60 0.37
N VAL A 232 2.25 -8.97 -0.66
CA VAL A 232 1.55 -7.94 -1.44
C VAL A 232 0.29 -8.50 -2.07
N ALA A 233 0.34 -9.67 -2.71
CA ALA A 233 -0.83 -10.31 -3.32
C ALA A 233 -1.97 -10.56 -2.32
N MET A 234 -1.64 -10.94 -1.08
CA MET A 234 -2.61 -11.22 -0.01
C MET A 234 -3.17 -9.96 0.66
N MET A 235 -2.38 -8.89 0.71
CA MET A 235 -2.80 -7.61 1.30
C MET A 235 -3.70 -6.79 0.39
N LEU A 236 -3.79 -7.12 -0.90
CA LEU A 236 -4.69 -6.43 -1.82
C LEU A 236 -6.13 -6.85 -1.55
N GLU A 237 -6.94 -5.90 -1.09
CA GLU A 237 -8.39 -6.07 -1.01
C GLU A 237 -8.97 -6.48 -2.37
N ALA A 238 -9.76 -7.54 -2.36
CA ALA A 238 -10.63 -7.92 -3.47
C ALA A 238 -11.69 -6.83 -3.63
N ARG A 239 -11.97 -6.44 -4.88
CA ARG A 239 -13.13 -5.61 -5.19
C ARG A 239 -14.38 -6.47 -5.26
#